data_AF-A0A0N4UTG7-F1
#
_entry.id   AF-A0A0N4UTG7-F1
#
_cell.length_a   1.000
_cell.length_b   1.000
_cell.length_c   1.000
_cell.angle_alpha   90.00
_cell.angle_beta   90.00
_cell.angle_gamma   90.00
#
_symmetry.space_group_name_H-M   'P 1'
#
loop_
_entity.id
_entity.type
_entity.pdbx_description
1 polymer ?
#
loop_
_entity_poly.entity_id
_entity_poly.type
_entity_poly.pdbx_seq_one_letter_code
_entity_poly.pdbx_strand_id
1 'polypeptide(L)'
;MTAGELIEDVLIGSGFVAVITSYHCFRIFSFAGTQRMVVSFPGIICVLATACASSDELAIAVYSGGYFYENESDSAQYEVIVHVYEINNRSWFKKDSLEETFHLPLGRAASLVWLGFTKAGVLFIALSFFWLLIIPNIIYLLDCLRLLTRNKMWMPIYDFSGVVKSKSDGIWPIGIVERPDPEIRYIHCKGTTYPLVPSRPVPLMVKWQIPLCNPLFQDLAARHAKDVIRLFALSCKADRECRASEFAWLAPSEHVLQSLCNFAAKTRHTLLSEKVRC
;
A
#
# COMPACT_ATOMS: atom_id res chain seq x y z
N MET A 1 -28.46 3.38 16.51
CA MET A 1 -28.45 4.38 15.43
C MET A 1 -29.64 5.30 15.62
N THR A 2 -29.52 6.56 15.22
CA THR A 2 -30.63 7.51 15.25
C THR A 2 -31.70 7.14 14.20
N ALA A 3 -32.92 7.63 14.37
CA ALA A 3 -33.98 7.38 13.40
C ALA A 3 -33.58 7.91 12.00
N GLY A 4 -33.66 7.04 10.98
CA GLY A 4 -33.30 7.36 9.59
C GLY A 4 -31.81 7.17 9.24
N GLU A 5 -30.94 6.90 10.22
CA GLU A 5 -29.52 6.66 9.99
C GLU A 5 -29.28 5.19 9.61
N LEU A 6 -28.76 4.96 8.40
CA LEU A 6 -28.40 3.63 7.90
C LEU A 6 -26.91 3.36 8.15
N ILE A 7 -26.57 2.09 8.36
CA ILE A 7 -25.19 1.62 8.47
C ILE A 7 -24.71 1.25 7.08
N GLU A 8 -23.62 1.87 6.63
CA GLU A 8 -23.00 1.59 5.33
C GLU A 8 -21.86 0.59 5.46
N ASP A 9 -21.06 0.68 6.53
CA ASP A 9 -19.92 -0.21 6.76
C ASP A 9 -19.61 -0.37 8.26
N VAL A 10 -18.97 -1.48 8.61
CA VAL A 10 -18.52 -1.80 9.97
C VAL A 10 -17.09 -2.31 9.93
N LEU A 11 -16.20 -1.60 10.63
CA LEU A 11 -14.76 -1.82 10.60
C LEU A 11 -14.24 -2.06 12.02
N ILE A 12 -13.17 -2.83 12.12
CA ILE A 12 -12.56 -3.20 13.40
C ILE A 12 -11.10 -2.77 13.42
N GLY A 13 -10.74 -1.91 14.37
CA GLY A 13 -9.35 -1.59 14.71
C GLY A 13 -8.83 -2.46 15.86
N SER A 14 -7.64 -2.13 16.39
CA SER A 14 -7.01 -2.83 17.52
C SER A 14 -7.83 -2.75 18.82
N GLY A 15 -8.55 -1.64 19.00
CA GLY A 15 -9.21 -1.29 20.25
C GLY A 15 -10.61 -0.75 20.08
N PHE A 16 -11.12 -0.66 18.84
CA PHE A 16 -12.38 -0.01 18.53
C PHE A 16 -13.15 -0.71 17.40
N VAL A 17 -14.45 -0.44 17.35
CA VAL A 17 -15.32 -0.74 16.21
C VAL A 17 -15.79 0.59 15.64
N ALA A 18 -15.56 0.81 14.35
CA ALA A 18 -16.08 1.96 13.63
C ALA A 18 -17.32 1.56 12.83
N VAL A 19 -18.36 2.36 12.92
CA VAL A 19 -19.60 2.20 12.15
C VAL A 19 -19.75 3.43 11.26
N ILE A 20 -19.66 3.25 9.95
CA ILE A 20 -19.86 4.30 8.96
C ILE A 20 -21.34 4.36 8.62
N THR A 21 -21.88 5.57 8.52
CA THR A 21 -23.31 5.80 8.38
C THR A 21 -23.65 6.70 7.20
N SER A 22 -24.90 6.59 6.74
CA SER A 22 -25.45 7.40 5.65
C SER A 22 -25.55 8.90 5.96
N TYR A 23 -25.26 9.32 7.19
CA TYR A 23 -25.21 10.74 7.60
C TYR A 23 -23.80 11.35 7.48
N HIS A 24 -22.91 10.70 6.73
CA HIS A 24 -21.52 11.14 6.52
C HIS A 24 -20.78 11.32 7.84
N CYS A 25 -21.05 10.41 8.77
CA CYS A 25 -20.33 10.33 10.01
C CYS A 25 -19.97 8.88 10.31
N PHE A 26 -18.87 8.72 11.04
CA PHE A 26 -18.51 7.45 11.66
C PHE A 26 -18.67 7.55 13.17
N ARG A 27 -19.10 6.43 13.76
CA ARG A 27 -19.25 6.27 15.20
C ARG A 27 -18.24 5.26 15.69
N ILE A 28 -17.54 5.60 16.76
CA ILE A 28 -16.54 4.73 17.39
C ILE A 28 -17.12 4.10 18.65
N PHE A 29 -17.04 2.77 18.73
CA PHE A 29 -17.44 1.97 19.87
C PHE A 29 -16.23 1.23 20.46
N SER A 30 -16.25 0.98 21.77
CA SER A 30 -15.38 -0.01 22.40
C SER A 30 -15.88 -1.43 22.10
N PHE A 31 -15.02 -2.44 22.28
CA PHE A 31 -15.46 -3.85 22.20
C PHE A 31 -16.50 -4.24 23.25
N ALA A 32 -16.63 -3.45 24.33
CA ALA A 32 -17.69 -3.61 25.33
C ALA A 32 -19.01 -2.93 24.92
N GLY A 33 -19.09 -2.32 23.74
CA GLY A 33 -20.28 -1.64 23.22
C GLY A 33 -20.46 -0.18 23.65
N THR A 34 -19.47 0.41 24.33
CA THR A 34 -19.53 1.83 24.73
C THR A 34 -19.31 2.73 23.53
N GLN A 35 -20.28 3.57 23.17
CA GLN A 35 -20.08 4.62 22.16
C GLN A 35 -19.16 5.72 22.73
N ARG A 36 -18.13 6.10 21.97
CA ARG A 36 -17.07 7.03 22.43
C ARG A 36 -16.91 8.27 21.56
N MET A 37 -17.16 8.15 20.25
CA MET A 37 -17.00 9.27 19.31
C MET A 37 -18.09 9.21 18.24
N VAL A 38 -18.45 10.39 17.73
CA VAL A 38 -19.24 10.59 16.51
C VAL A 38 -18.57 11.71 15.75
N VAL A 39 -18.06 11.43 14.56
CA VAL A 39 -17.25 12.36 13.77
C VAL A 39 -17.76 12.39 12.35
N SER A 40 -18.03 13.58 11.82
CA SER A 40 -18.33 13.78 10.41
C SER A 40 -17.04 13.82 9.60
N PHE A 41 -17.06 13.22 8.43
CA PHE A 41 -15.96 13.27 7.47
C PHE A 41 -16.37 14.09 6.24
N PRO A 42 -15.44 14.81 5.58
CA PRO A 42 -15.76 15.71 4.49
C PRO A 42 -16.16 14.96 3.20
N GLY A 43 -16.97 15.63 2.37
CA GLY A 43 -17.40 15.15 1.06
C GLY A 43 -18.64 15.93 0.57
N ILE A 44 -18.69 16.25 -0.72
CA ILE A 44 -19.90 16.76 -1.39
C ILE A 44 -20.35 15.63 -2.31
N ILE A 45 -21.55 15.08 -2.08
CA ILE A 45 -22.06 13.85 -2.73
C ILE A 45 -21.28 12.61 -2.23
N CYS A 46 -21.36 12.34 -0.92
CA CYS A 46 -20.52 11.31 -0.29
C CYS A 46 -21.14 9.91 -0.42
N VAL A 47 -20.93 9.29 -1.57
CA VAL A 47 -21.02 7.84 -1.68
C VAL A 47 -19.72 7.26 -1.11
N LEU A 48 -19.83 6.49 -0.02
CA LEU A 48 -18.73 5.68 0.49
C LEU A 48 -18.24 4.77 -0.63
N ALA A 49 -16.98 4.89 -1.03
CA ALA A 49 -16.39 3.97 -2.00
C ALA A 49 -15.99 2.67 -1.28
N THR A 50 -15.20 2.80 -0.22
CA THR A 50 -14.79 1.71 0.67
C THR A 50 -14.09 2.30 1.89
N ALA A 51 -13.93 1.53 2.94
CA ALA A 51 -13.15 1.94 4.10
C ALA A 51 -12.41 0.75 4.70
N CYS A 52 -11.38 1.03 5.48
CA CYS A 52 -10.63 0.00 6.19
C CYS A 52 -10.13 0.55 7.52
N ALA A 53 -9.93 -0.34 8.49
CA ALA A 53 -9.33 -0.01 9.77
C ALA A 53 -8.22 -0.99 10.09
N SER A 54 -7.16 -0.49 10.72
CA SER A 54 -6.06 -1.32 11.21
C SER A 54 -5.38 -0.59 12.36
N SER A 55 -4.97 -1.33 13.38
CA SER A 55 -4.38 -0.73 14.58
C SER A 55 -5.29 0.39 15.13
N ASP A 56 -4.73 1.58 15.37
CA ASP A 56 -5.47 2.79 15.79
C ASP A 56 -5.81 3.70 14.60
N GLU A 57 -5.77 3.23 13.35
CA GLU A 57 -6.05 4.02 12.15
C GLU A 57 -7.35 3.59 11.46
N LEU A 58 -8.10 4.58 10.97
CA LEU A 58 -9.31 4.41 10.17
C LEU A 58 -9.12 5.18 8.86
N ALA A 59 -9.20 4.48 7.72
CA ALA A 59 -9.16 5.08 6.39
C ALA A 59 -10.53 4.98 5.71
N ILE A 60 -11.03 6.08 5.19
CA ILE A 60 -12.31 6.17 4.50
C ILE A 60 -12.07 6.74 3.10
N ALA A 61 -12.36 5.96 2.07
CA ALA A 61 -12.37 6.42 0.68
C ALA A 61 -13.76 6.94 0.31
N VAL A 62 -13.82 8.17 -0.18
CA VAL A 62 -15.04 8.83 -0.65
C VAL A 62 -14.84 9.32 -2.07
N TYR A 63 -15.93 9.30 -2.84
CA TYR A 63 -15.98 10.07 -4.08
C TYR A 63 -16.07 11.57 -3.75
N SER A 64 -15.27 12.38 -4.45
CA SER A 64 -15.18 13.82 -4.28
C SER A 64 -15.39 14.54 -5.61
N GLY A 65 -15.90 15.77 -5.53
CA GLY A 65 -16.07 16.63 -6.68
C GLY A 65 -17.25 16.28 -7.59
N GLY A 66 -17.29 16.94 -8.76
CA GLY A 66 -18.27 16.65 -9.80
C GLY A 66 -17.84 15.45 -10.65
N TYR A 67 -18.81 14.83 -11.32
CA TYR A 67 -18.51 13.80 -12.31
C TYR A 67 -17.87 14.43 -13.56
N PHE A 68 -16.98 13.68 -14.21
CA PHE A 68 -16.46 14.02 -15.53
C PHE A 68 -16.53 12.80 -16.44
N TYR A 69 -16.64 13.04 -17.75
CA TYR A 69 -16.58 11.99 -18.75
C TYR A 69 -15.23 12.06 -19.43
N GLU A 70 -14.57 10.92 -19.56
CA GLU A 70 -13.42 10.80 -20.45
C GLU A 70 -13.93 10.60 -21.88
N ASN A 71 -13.26 11.21 -22.87
CA ASN A 71 -13.65 11.08 -24.27
C ASN A 71 -13.85 9.60 -24.62
N GLU A 72 -14.98 9.26 -25.24
CA GLU A 72 -15.38 7.89 -25.65
C GLU A 72 -15.88 6.96 -24.52
N SER A 73 -15.99 7.43 -23.27
CA SER A 73 -16.64 6.68 -22.17
C SER A 73 -18.04 7.22 -21.87
N ASP A 74 -19.05 6.35 -21.95
CA ASP A 74 -20.42 6.63 -21.46
C ASP A 74 -20.52 6.54 -19.92
N SER A 75 -19.43 6.16 -19.24
CA SER A 75 -19.38 6.09 -17.77
C SER A 75 -18.80 7.37 -17.16
N ALA A 76 -19.52 7.89 -16.16
CA ALA A 76 -19.08 9.04 -15.38
C ALA A 76 -17.95 8.62 -14.43
N GLN A 77 -16.87 9.39 -14.43
CA GLN A 77 -15.71 9.21 -13.56
C GLN A 77 -15.75 10.24 -12.43
N TYR A 78 -15.15 9.88 -11.30
CA TYR A 78 -15.15 10.67 -10.08
C TYR A 78 -13.75 10.71 -9.50
N GLU A 79 -13.40 11.83 -8.87
CA GLU A 79 -12.22 11.86 -8.02
C GLU A 79 -12.47 11.00 -6.78
N VAL A 80 -11.46 10.26 -6.34
CA VAL A 80 -11.52 9.52 -5.06
C VAL A 80 -10.46 10.07 -4.13
N ILE A 81 -10.88 10.39 -2.92
CA ILE A 81 -10.03 10.88 -1.85
C ILE A 81 -10.13 9.91 -0.68
N VAL A 82 -9.00 9.64 -0.02
CA VAL A 82 -8.96 8.88 1.23
C VAL A 82 -8.61 9.79 2.39
N HIS A 83 -9.46 9.79 3.41
CA HIS A 83 -9.22 10.41 4.70
C HIS A 83 -8.72 9.34 5.67
N VAL A 84 -7.59 9.60 6.33
CA VAL A 84 -7.00 8.73 7.35
C VAL A 84 -7.07 9.43 8.70
N TYR A 85 -7.68 8.77 9.67
CA TYR A 85 -7.91 9.25 11.02
C TYR A 85 -7.15 8.40 12.04
N GLU A 86 -6.32 9.02 12.89
CA GLU A 86 -5.79 8.38 14.09
C GLU A 86 -6.88 8.33 15.18
N ILE A 87 -7.43 7.15 15.43
CA ILE A 87 -8.50 6.91 16.40
C ILE A 87 -7.90 6.65 17.79
N ASN A 88 -7.71 7.73 18.55
CA ASN A 88 -7.38 7.60 19.98
C ASN A 88 -8.62 7.26 20.82
N ASN A 89 -8.85 5.97 21.03
CA ASN A 89 -10.06 5.49 21.70
C ASN A 89 -10.18 5.89 23.20
N ARG A 90 -9.14 6.45 23.83
CA ARG A 90 -9.14 6.80 25.28
C ARG A 90 -9.16 8.29 25.56
N SER A 91 -8.49 9.08 24.73
CA SER A 91 -8.30 10.51 24.97
C SER A 91 -8.35 11.30 23.67
N TRP A 92 -9.29 10.96 22.78
CA TRP A 92 -9.49 11.66 21.51
C TRP A 92 -9.62 13.18 21.69
N PHE A 93 -10.26 13.64 22.77
CA PHE A 93 -10.44 15.06 23.07
C PHE A 93 -9.21 15.78 23.65
N LYS A 94 -8.11 15.05 23.93
CA LYS A 94 -6.90 15.61 24.55
C LYS A 94 -5.72 15.78 23.57
N LYS A 95 -5.85 15.22 22.37
CA LYS A 95 -4.84 15.30 21.32
C LYS A 95 -5.48 16.02 20.13
N ASP A 96 -4.67 16.77 19.40
CA ASP A 96 -5.03 17.13 18.03
C ASP A 96 -5.12 15.82 17.25
N SER A 97 -6.32 15.51 16.74
CA SER A 97 -6.50 14.37 15.86
C SER A 97 -5.77 14.65 14.55
N LEU A 98 -4.79 13.80 14.22
CA LEU A 98 -4.14 13.85 12.91
C LEU A 98 -5.11 13.24 11.89
N GLU A 99 -5.80 14.12 11.17
CA GLU A 99 -6.48 13.78 9.92
C GLU A 99 -5.53 14.06 8.76
N GLU A 100 -5.28 13.05 7.94
CA GLU A 100 -4.54 13.19 6.70
C GLU A 100 -5.45 12.87 5.52
N THR A 101 -5.34 13.65 4.46
CA THR A 101 -6.15 13.50 3.25
C THR A 101 -5.24 13.22 2.06
N PHE A 102 -5.54 12.14 1.32
CA PHE A 102 -4.76 11.70 0.16
C PHE A 102 -5.66 11.57 -1.06
N HIS A 103 -5.30 12.26 -2.13
CA HIS A 103 -5.92 12.08 -3.44
C HIS A 103 -5.41 10.76 -4.06
N LEU A 104 -6.33 9.94 -4.58
CA LEU A 104 -5.95 8.68 -5.18
C LEU A 104 -5.46 8.91 -6.61
N PRO A 105 -4.30 8.34 -7.00
CA PRO A 105 -3.76 8.49 -8.33
C PRO A 105 -4.44 7.50 -9.30
N LEU A 106 -5.76 7.67 -9.47
CA LEU A 106 -6.56 6.93 -10.43
C LEU A 106 -6.11 7.30 -11.84
N GLY A 107 -5.85 6.30 -12.67
CA GLY A 107 -5.61 6.52 -14.09
C GLY A 107 -6.93 6.63 -14.86
N ARG A 108 -6.84 6.83 -16.18
CA ARG A 108 -8.00 6.87 -17.06
C ARG A 108 -8.84 5.60 -16.96
N ALA A 109 -10.15 5.75 -16.83
CA ALA A 109 -11.12 4.68 -16.62
C ALA A 109 -10.77 3.70 -15.46
N ALA A 110 -9.96 4.12 -14.49
CA ALA A 110 -9.60 3.30 -13.34
C ALA A 110 -10.59 3.47 -12.20
N SER A 111 -10.92 2.36 -11.55
CA SER A 111 -11.78 2.32 -10.36
C SER A 111 -11.01 1.75 -9.18
N LEU A 112 -11.34 2.24 -7.98
CA LEU A 112 -10.84 1.68 -6.73
C LEU A 112 -11.54 0.35 -6.47
N VAL A 113 -10.77 -0.73 -6.36
CA VAL A 113 -11.29 -2.08 -6.06
C VAL A 113 -11.09 -2.42 -4.59
N TRP A 114 -9.94 -2.04 -4.04
CA TRP A 114 -9.58 -2.39 -2.68
C TRP A 114 -8.82 -1.25 -1.99
N LEU A 115 -9.14 -1.02 -0.72
CA LEU A 115 -8.40 -0.18 0.20
C LEU A 115 -8.03 -1.04 1.42
N GLY A 116 -6.79 -0.95 1.89
CA GLY A 116 -6.36 -1.74 3.04
C GLY A 116 -5.10 -1.21 3.69
N PHE A 117 -4.79 -1.78 4.85
CA PHE A 117 -3.50 -1.59 5.50
C PHE A 117 -2.65 -2.85 5.39
N THR A 118 -1.35 -2.67 5.21
CA THR A 118 -0.38 -3.74 5.37
C THR A 118 -0.26 -4.14 6.84
N LYS A 119 0.42 -5.26 7.09
CA LYS A 119 0.78 -5.67 8.47
C LYS A 119 1.58 -4.61 9.24
N ALA A 120 2.32 -3.75 8.54
CA ALA A 120 3.13 -2.70 9.15
C ALA A 120 2.37 -1.38 9.36
N GLY A 121 1.07 -1.33 9.06
CA GLY A 121 0.25 -0.13 9.20
C GLY A 121 0.44 0.86 8.05
N VAL A 122 0.76 0.38 6.84
CA VAL A 122 0.90 1.24 5.66
C VAL A 122 -0.33 1.09 4.77
N LEU A 123 -0.90 2.21 4.34
CA LEU A 123 -2.06 2.22 3.47
C LEU A 123 -1.69 1.72 2.06
N PHE A 124 -2.55 0.89 1.47
CA PHE A 124 -2.44 0.45 0.08
C PHE A 124 -3.78 0.47 -0.63
N ILE A 125 -3.72 0.57 -1.95
CA ILE A 125 -4.89 0.51 -2.85
C ILE A 125 -4.65 -0.51 -3.96
N ALA A 126 -5.72 -1.19 -4.36
CA ALA A 126 -5.76 -1.95 -5.61
C ALA A 126 -6.73 -1.25 -6.57
N LEU A 127 -6.25 -1.01 -7.79
CA LEU A 127 -7.00 -0.34 -8.84
C LEU A 127 -7.21 -1.30 -9.99
N SER A 128 -8.44 -1.33 -10.51
CA SER A 128 -8.77 -2.02 -11.76
C SER A 128 -9.08 -0.99 -12.83
N PHE A 129 -8.46 -1.14 -13.99
CA PHE A 129 -8.70 -0.28 -15.15
C PHE A 129 -9.75 -0.91 -16.06
N PHE A 130 -10.81 -0.17 -16.37
CA PHE A 130 -11.77 -0.56 -17.39
C PHE A 130 -11.20 -0.22 -18.77
N TRP A 131 -11.31 -1.14 -19.72
CA TRP A 131 -10.72 -0.99 -21.04
C TRP A 131 -11.42 0.11 -21.84
N LEU A 132 -10.68 1.15 -22.24
CA LEU A 132 -11.09 2.10 -23.26
C LEU A 132 -10.21 1.97 -24.52
N LEU A 133 -10.89 2.00 -25.66
CA LEU A 133 -10.51 1.61 -27.01
C LEU A 133 -9.46 2.51 -27.68
N ILE A 134 -8.31 2.80 -27.07
CA ILE A 134 -7.35 3.74 -27.71
C ILE A 134 -6.38 3.05 -28.68
N ILE A 135 -6.14 1.74 -28.58
CA ILE A 135 -5.28 1.01 -29.53
C ILE A 135 -5.84 -0.40 -29.83
N PRO A 136 -6.24 -0.71 -31.08
CA PRO A 136 -6.57 -2.08 -31.46
C PRO A 136 -5.31 -2.95 -31.34
N ASN A 137 -5.43 -4.08 -30.63
CA ASN A 137 -4.38 -5.08 -30.39
C ASN A 137 -3.40 -4.84 -29.21
N ILE A 138 -3.66 -3.90 -28.31
CA ILE A 138 -2.91 -3.83 -27.03
C ILE A 138 -3.85 -4.17 -25.87
N ILE A 139 -3.56 -5.28 -25.19
CA ILE A 139 -4.27 -5.73 -23.99
C ILE A 139 -3.63 -5.01 -22.80
N TYR A 140 -4.24 -3.90 -22.35
CA TYR A 140 -3.93 -3.34 -21.03
C TYR A 140 -4.89 -3.94 -20.02
N LEU A 141 -4.43 -4.96 -19.29
CA LEU A 141 -5.04 -5.37 -18.04
C LEU A 141 -4.26 -4.67 -16.95
N LEU A 142 -4.76 -3.58 -16.38
CA LEU A 142 -4.07 -2.95 -15.26
C LEU A 142 -4.86 -3.29 -14.01
N ASP A 143 -4.43 -4.33 -13.33
CA ASP A 143 -4.66 -4.51 -11.91
C ASP A 143 -3.35 -4.06 -11.26
N CYS A 144 -3.31 -2.81 -10.80
CA CYS A 144 -2.12 -2.20 -10.22
C CYS A 144 -2.30 -2.06 -8.72
N LEU A 145 -1.32 -2.56 -7.97
CA LEU A 145 -1.27 -2.41 -6.54
C LEU A 145 -0.34 -1.24 -6.20
N ARG A 146 -0.80 -0.29 -5.39
CA ARG A 146 -0.03 0.87 -4.97
C ARG A 146 0.02 0.97 -3.46
N LEU A 147 1.16 1.38 -2.94
CA LEU A 147 1.43 1.55 -1.52
C LEU A 147 1.71 3.02 -1.22
N LEU A 148 1.18 3.54 -0.11
CA LEU A 148 1.50 4.87 0.38
C LEU A 148 2.85 4.82 1.11
N THR A 149 3.89 5.39 0.54
CA THR A 149 5.20 5.45 1.19
C THR A 149 5.15 6.29 2.47
N ARG A 150 6.14 6.11 3.37
CA ARG A 150 6.27 6.96 4.59
C ARG A 150 6.37 8.45 4.28
N ASN A 151 6.85 8.79 3.10
CA ASN A 151 6.94 10.16 2.60
C ASN A 151 5.62 10.64 1.96
N LYS A 152 4.52 9.94 2.18
CA LYS A 152 3.16 10.29 1.73
C LYS A 152 3.01 10.34 0.21
N MET A 153 3.80 9.54 -0.51
CA MET A 153 3.70 9.39 -1.96
C MET A 153 3.19 7.99 -2.33
N TRP A 154 2.29 7.92 -3.30
CA TRP A 154 1.81 6.64 -3.84
C TRP A 154 2.86 6.00 -4.76
N MET A 155 3.27 4.79 -4.43
CA MET A 155 4.25 4.02 -5.20
C MET A 155 3.60 2.73 -5.76
N PRO A 156 3.70 2.46 -7.08
CA PRO A 156 3.27 1.19 -7.64
C PRO A 156 4.22 0.07 -7.18
N ILE A 157 3.67 -1.03 -6.68
CA ILE A 157 4.44 -2.16 -6.14
C ILE A 157 4.31 -3.45 -6.96
N TYR A 158 3.24 -3.57 -7.75
CA TYR A 158 3.03 -4.71 -8.63
C TYR A 158 2.02 -4.38 -9.74
N ASP A 159 2.26 -4.94 -10.92
CA ASP A 159 1.34 -4.93 -12.05
C ASP A 159 0.93 -6.36 -12.39
N PHE A 160 -0.37 -6.65 -12.30
CA PHE A 160 -0.93 -7.97 -12.59
C PHE A 160 -1.28 -8.16 -14.08
N SER A 161 -0.92 -7.23 -14.97
CA SER A 161 -1.15 -7.33 -16.42
C SER A 161 -0.68 -8.63 -17.05
N GLY A 162 0.45 -9.18 -16.59
CA GLY A 162 0.98 -10.47 -17.06
C GLY A 162 0.30 -11.70 -16.46
N VAL A 163 -0.47 -11.53 -15.38
CA VAL A 163 -1.18 -12.63 -14.68
C VAL A 163 -2.59 -12.79 -15.26
N VAL A 164 -3.27 -11.68 -15.48
CA VAL A 164 -4.65 -11.68 -15.98
C VAL A 164 -4.63 -11.99 -17.48
N LYS A 165 -5.39 -13.01 -17.91
CA LYS A 165 -5.37 -13.49 -19.31
C LYS A 165 -6.66 -13.18 -20.06
N SER A 166 -7.78 -13.12 -19.35
CA SER A 166 -9.09 -12.82 -19.91
C SER A 166 -9.61 -11.49 -19.37
N LYS A 167 -10.46 -10.80 -20.15
CA LYS A 167 -11.17 -9.59 -19.72
C LYS A 167 -12.12 -9.83 -18.54
N SER A 168 -12.58 -11.06 -18.39
CA SER A 168 -13.50 -11.47 -17.33
C SER A 168 -12.79 -11.87 -16.04
N ASP A 169 -11.47 -12.04 -16.07
CA ASP A 169 -10.70 -12.42 -14.90
C ASP A 169 -10.47 -11.20 -14.00
N GLY A 170 -10.39 -11.42 -12.69
CA GLY A 170 -10.06 -10.38 -11.73
C GLY A 170 -9.06 -10.84 -10.68
N ILE A 171 -8.38 -9.87 -10.08
CA ILE A 171 -7.46 -10.10 -8.96
C ILE A 171 -8.13 -9.66 -7.67
N TRP A 172 -8.16 -10.57 -6.69
CA TRP A 172 -8.70 -10.30 -5.36
C TRP A 172 -7.58 -10.25 -4.33
N PRO A 173 -7.15 -9.06 -3.87
CA PRO A 173 -6.12 -8.92 -2.85
C PRO A 173 -6.54 -9.57 -1.52
N ILE A 174 -5.60 -10.20 -0.83
CA ILE A 174 -5.80 -10.74 0.52
C ILE A 174 -4.95 -9.98 1.53
N GLY A 175 -3.69 -9.72 1.18
CA GLY A 175 -2.80 -9.03 2.10
C GLY A 175 -1.45 -8.73 1.48
N ILE A 176 -0.81 -7.71 2.04
CA ILE A 176 0.51 -7.24 1.64
C ILE A 176 1.42 -7.29 2.86
N VAL A 177 2.58 -7.90 2.66
CA VAL A 177 3.65 -7.97 3.65
C VAL A 177 4.84 -7.20 3.11
N GLU A 178 5.35 -6.28 3.91
CA GLU A 178 6.50 -5.44 3.52
C GLU A 178 7.82 -6.03 4.01
N ARG A 179 7.80 -6.67 5.18
CA ARG A 179 8.99 -7.20 5.86
C ARG A 179 8.65 -8.49 6.60
N PRO A 180 9.60 -9.43 6.76
CA PRO A 180 10.99 -9.35 6.27
C PRO A 180 11.17 -9.64 4.77
N ASP A 181 10.28 -10.42 4.14
CA ASP A 181 10.29 -10.70 2.70
C ASP A 181 9.05 -10.04 2.06
N PRO A 182 9.21 -9.03 1.18
CA PRO A 182 8.08 -8.35 0.56
C PRO A 182 7.28 -9.30 -0.33
N GLU A 183 6.05 -9.58 0.07
CA GLU A 183 5.13 -10.48 -0.64
C GLU A 183 3.72 -9.88 -0.74
N ILE A 184 3.04 -10.25 -1.81
CA ILE A 184 1.64 -9.90 -2.08
C ILE A 184 0.88 -11.22 -2.18
N ARG A 185 -0.20 -11.32 -1.40
CA ARG A 185 -1.10 -12.47 -1.38
C ARG A 185 -2.41 -12.09 -2.04
N TYR A 186 -2.85 -12.87 -3.01
CA TYR A 186 -4.06 -12.59 -3.79
C TYR A 186 -4.72 -13.88 -4.28
N ILE A 187 -5.97 -13.79 -4.71
CA ILE A 187 -6.68 -14.85 -5.44
C ILE A 187 -6.85 -14.40 -6.88
N HIS A 188 -6.47 -15.27 -7.82
CA HIS A 188 -6.83 -15.09 -9.23
C HIS A 188 -8.23 -15.65 -9.47
N CYS A 189 -9.18 -14.77 -9.74
CA CYS A 189 -10.56 -15.12 -10.03
C CYS A 189 -10.71 -15.28 -11.55
N LYS A 190 -10.92 -16.50 -12.03
CA LYS A 190 -11.12 -16.77 -13.45
C LYS A 190 -12.58 -16.54 -13.82
N GLY A 191 -12.84 -15.70 -14.82
CA GLY A 191 -14.20 -15.38 -15.26
C GLY A 191 -15.05 -14.55 -14.29
N THR A 192 -14.48 -14.12 -13.17
CA THR A 192 -15.16 -13.36 -12.11
C THR A 192 -14.21 -12.34 -11.50
N THR A 193 -14.74 -11.27 -10.90
CA THR A 193 -13.94 -10.24 -10.19
C THR A 193 -13.77 -10.54 -8.69
N TYR A 194 -14.46 -11.55 -8.17
CA TYR A 194 -14.44 -11.94 -6.76
C TYR A 194 -14.42 -13.46 -6.60
N PRO A 195 -13.87 -13.99 -5.48
CA PRO A 195 -13.78 -15.42 -5.25
C PRO A 195 -15.15 -16.05 -5.00
N LEU A 196 -15.48 -17.09 -5.77
CA LEU A 196 -16.70 -17.88 -5.55
C LEU A 196 -16.53 -18.84 -4.36
N VAL A 197 -17.42 -18.75 -3.37
CA VAL A 197 -17.37 -19.58 -2.14
C VAL A 197 -17.26 -21.10 -2.42
N PRO A 198 -17.99 -21.69 -3.40
CA PRO A 198 -17.92 -23.14 -3.64
C PRO A 198 -16.57 -23.62 -4.15
N SER A 199 -15.77 -22.76 -4.82
CA SER A 199 -14.55 -23.18 -5.50
C SER A 199 -13.33 -23.27 -4.59
N ARG A 200 -13.43 -22.83 -3.33
CA ARG A 200 -12.34 -22.81 -2.32
C ARG A 200 -11.01 -22.34 -2.93
N PRO A 201 -10.95 -21.10 -3.45
CA PRO A 201 -9.78 -20.62 -4.16
C PRO A 201 -8.54 -20.58 -3.26
N VAL A 202 -7.41 -21.03 -3.80
CA VAL A 202 -6.13 -21.06 -3.09
C VAL A 202 -5.42 -19.71 -3.26
N PRO A 203 -5.01 -19.05 -2.18
CA PRO A 203 -4.20 -17.84 -2.25
C PRO A 203 -2.88 -18.08 -2.98
N LEU A 204 -2.58 -17.23 -3.95
CA LEU A 204 -1.31 -17.15 -4.64
C LEU A 204 -0.41 -16.10 -3.97
N MET A 205 0.89 -16.27 -4.11
CA MET A 205 1.90 -15.39 -3.53
C MET A 205 2.86 -14.91 -4.62
N VAL A 206 3.15 -13.61 -4.63
CA VAL A 206 4.15 -13.04 -5.54
C VAL A 206 5.02 -12.02 -4.81
N LYS A 207 6.29 -11.92 -5.22
CA LYS A 207 7.19 -10.89 -4.68
C LYS A 207 6.90 -9.54 -5.31
N TRP A 208 7.25 -8.48 -4.60
CA TRP A 208 7.09 -7.13 -5.11
C TRP A 208 7.92 -6.92 -6.37
N GLN A 209 7.32 -6.30 -7.38
CA GLN A 209 7.94 -6.00 -8.67
C GLN A 209 7.54 -4.58 -9.05
N ILE A 210 8.43 -3.64 -8.72
CA ILE A 210 8.22 -2.23 -9.04
C ILE A 210 8.35 -2.08 -10.55
N PRO A 211 7.38 -1.43 -11.24
CA PRO A 211 7.42 -1.26 -12.68
C PRO A 211 8.49 -0.23 -13.08
N LEU A 212 9.73 -0.68 -13.19
CA LEU A 212 10.87 0.11 -13.67
C LEU A 212 10.91 0.11 -15.20
N CYS A 213 11.37 1.21 -15.81
CA CYS A 213 11.45 1.35 -17.27
C CYS A 213 12.29 0.26 -17.97
N ASN A 214 13.24 -0.34 -17.25
CA ASN A 214 13.95 -1.53 -17.71
C ASN A 214 14.06 -2.51 -16.53
N PRO A 215 13.49 -3.73 -16.63
CA PRO A 215 13.57 -4.74 -15.58
C PRO A 215 15.02 -5.10 -15.19
N LEU A 216 15.97 -4.93 -16.13
CA LEU A 216 17.40 -5.10 -15.87
C LEU A 216 17.91 -4.18 -14.74
N PHE A 217 17.23 -3.07 -14.44
CA PHE A 217 17.59 -2.18 -13.33
C PHE A 217 17.34 -2.81 -11.96
N GLN A 218 16.35 -3.71 -11.82
CA GLN A 218 16.13 -4.42 -10.56
C GLN A 218 17.24 -5.47 -10.34
N ASP A 219 17.61 -6.17 -11.41
CA ASP A 219 18.80 -7.04 -11.42
C ASP A 219 20.09 -6.23 -11.25
N LEU A 220 20.14 -4.99 -11.75
CA LEU A 220 21.27 -4.09 -11.56
C LEU A 220 21.36 -3.62 -10.12
N ALA A 221 20.26 -3.33 -9.44
CA ALA A 221 20.25 -2.99 -8.01
C ALA A 221 20.73 -4.18 -7.16
N ALA A 222 20.32 -5.41 -7.50
CA ALA A 222 20.81 -6.62 -6.85
C ALA A 222 22.31 -6.87 -7.13
N ARG A 223 22.76 -6.64 -8.37
CA ARG A 223 24.19 -6.68 -8.74
C ARG A 223 24.98 -5.59 -8.02
N HIS A 224 24.45 -4.37 -7.96
CA HIS A 224 25.03 -3.24 -7.26
C HIS A 224 25.22 -3.54 -5.78
N ALA A 225 24.22 -4.12 -5.10
CA ALA A 225 24.36 -4.58 -3.72
C ALA A 225 25.52 -5.57 -3.56
N LYS A 226 25.61 -6.55 -4.47
CA LYS A 226 26.67 -7.57 -4.47
C LYS A 226 28.05 -6.96 -4.75
N ASP A 227 28.14 -5.99 -5.63
CA ASP A 227 29.37 -5.31 -6.00
C ASP A 227 29.83 -4.36 -4.88
N VAL A 228 28.92 -3.64 -4.24
CA VAL A 228 29.18 -2.84 -3.03
C VAL A 228 29.73 -3.73 -1.91
N ILE A 229 29.12 -4.89 -1.63
CA ILE A 229 29.62 -5.84 -0.63
C ILE A 229 31.03 -6.34 -1.00
N ARG A 230 31.28 -6.67 -2.26
CA ARG A 230 32.60 -7.14 -2.74
C ARG A 230 33.66 -6.06 -2.64
N LEU A 231 33.36 -4.83 -3.06
CA LEU A 231 34.27 -3.68 -3.02
C LEU A 231 34.58 -3.26 -1.58
N PHE A 232 33.57 -3.30 -0.69
CA PHE A 232 33.75 -3.10 0.74
C PHE A 232 34.70 -4.17 1.32
N ALA A 233 34.43 -5.45 1.06
CA ALA A 233 35.26 -6.55 1.54
C ALA A 233 36.69 -6.50 1.00
N LEU A 234 36.87 -6.13 -0.27
CA LEU A 234 38.19 -5.95 -0.88
C LEU A 234 38.96 -4.79 -0.23
N SER A 235 38.27 -3.67 0.05
CA SER A 235 38.87 -2.50 0.70
C SER A 235 39.27 -2.79 2.15
N CYS A 236 38.47 -3.56 2.89
CA CYS A 236 38.85 -4.05 4.22
C CYS A 236 40.08 -4.97 4.16
N LYS A 237 40.11 -5.93 3.23
CA LYS A 237 41.28 -6.82 3.04
C LYS A 237 42.55 -6.08 2.65
N ALA A 238 42.42 -4.94 1.97
CA ALA A 238 43.52 -4.08 1.58
C ALA A 238 43.88 -3.02 2.64
N ASP A 239 43.28 -3.08 3.84
CA ASP A 239 43.50 -2.16 4.95
C ASP A 239 43.19 -0.68 4.61
N ARG A 240 42.23 -0.45 3.70
CA ARG A 240 41.79 0.89 3.26
C ARG A 240 40.45 1.26 3.89
N GLU A 241 40.44 1.51 5.19
CA GLU A 241 39.22 1.73 5.98
C GLU A 241 38.39 2.94 5.52
N CYS A 242 39.02 4.07 5.15
CA CYS A 242 38.28 5.22 4.63
C CYS A 242 37.49 4.88 3.36
N ARG A 243 38.10 4.12 2.44
CA ARG A 243 37.44 3.69 1.20
C ARG A 243 36.35 2.65 1.46
N ALA A 244 36.59 1.74 2.41
CA ALA A 244 35.55 0.83 2.85
C ALA A 244 34.35 1.61 3.42
N SER A 245 34.60 2.67 4.19
CA SER A 245 33.51 3.51 4.70
C SER A 245 32.69 4.14 3.58
N GLU A 246 33.30 4.66 2.51
CA GLU A 246 32.59 5.22 1.34
C GLU A 246 31.68 4.20 0.66
N PHE A 247 32.13 2.94 0.51
CA PHE A 247 31.29 1.89 -0.05
C PHE A 247 30.09 1.54 0.84
N ALA A 248 30.19 1.74 2.16
CA ALA A 248 29.04 1.54 3.05
C ALA A 248 27.92 2.56 2.80
N TRP A 249 28.23 3.80 2.40
CA TRP A 249 27.21 4.80 2.01
C TRP A 249 26.42 4.38 0.78
N LEU A 250 27.03 3.57 -0.09
CA LEU A 250 26.38 3.07 -1.31
C LEU A 250 25.54 1.81 -1.04
N ALA A 251 25.42 1.37 0.22
CA ALA A 251 24.60 0.21 0.58
C ALA A 251 23.12 0.48 0.26
N PRO A 252 22.49 -0.33 -0.62
CA PRO A 252 21.12 -0.09 -1.07
C PRO A 252 20.06 -0.46 -0.03
N SER A 253 20.44 -1.14 1.07
CA SER A 253 19.51 -1.50 2.14
C SER A 253 20.21 -1.61 3.50
N GLU A 254 19.44 -1.41 4.56
CA GLU A 254 19.89 -1.50 5.97
C GLU A 254 20.43 -2.90 6.31
N HIS A 255 19.84 -3.96 5.73
CA HIS A 255 20.36 -5.33 5.88
C HIS A 255 21.76 -5.51 5.27
N VAL A 256 22.02 -4.89 4.11
CA VAL A 256 23.35 -4.89 3.52
C VAL A 256 24.31 -4.11 4.41
N LEU A 257 23.93 -2.91 4.87
CA LEU A 257 24.74 -2.11 5.79
C LEU A 257 25.11 -2.88 7.07
N GLN A 258 24.15 -3.61 7.65
CA GLN A 258 24.38 -4.44 8.83
C GLN A 258 25.29 -5.63 8.54
N SER A 259 25.20 -6.21 7.34
CA SER A 259 26.12 -7.24 6.88
C SER A 259 27.55 -6.71 6.71
N LEU A 260 27.72 -5.48 6.21
CA LEU A 260 29.02 -4.80 6.12
C LEU A 260 29.62 -4.51 7.50
N CYS A 261 28.80 -4.03 8.44
CA CYS A 261 29.20 -3.79 9.82
C CYS A 261 29.67 -5.08 10.51
N ASN A 262 28.92 -6.16 10.38
CA ASN A 262 29.30 -7.48 10.89
C ASN A 262 30.59 -8.00 10.26
N PHE A 263 30.82 -7.72 8.97
CA PHE A 263 32.05 -8.10 8.28
C PHE A 263 33.26 -7.33 8.84
N ALA A 264 33.16 -6.01 9.00
CA ALA A 264 34.22 -5.17 9.56
C ALA A 264 34.58 -5.56 11.00
N ALA A 265 33.57 -5.88 11.82
CA ALA A 265 33.79 -6.38 13.17
C ALA A 265 34.55 -7.74 13.18
N LYS A 266 34.20 -8.65 12.26
CA LYS A 266 34.88 -9.95 12.11
C LYS A 266 36.34 -9.82 11.66
N THR A 267 36.65 -8.85 10.82
CA THR A 267 38.00 -8.62 10.30
C THR A 267 38.87 -7.73 11.21
N ARG A 268 38.41 -7.43 12.43
CA ARG A 268 39.12 -6.62 13.46
C ARG A 268 39.30 -5.12 13.11
N HIS A 269 38.49 -4.57 12.20
CA HIS A 269 38.43 -3.12 11.95
C HIS A 269 37.37 -2.47 12.85
N THR A 270 37.67 -2.35 14.15
CA THR A 270 36.70 -1.87 15.16
C THR A 270 36.24 -0.43 14.92
N LEU A 271 37.17 0.46 14.55
CA LEU A 271 36.86 1.87 14.23
C LEU A 271 35.98 2.02 12.98
N LEU A 272 36.20 1.17 11.96
CA LEU A 272 35.34 1.12 10.78
C LEU A 272 33.94 0.60 11.12
N SER A 273 33.84 -0.41 11.98
CA SER A 273 32.54 -0.95 12.41
C SER A 273 31.71 0.06 13.19
N GLU A 274 32.35 0.95 13.97
CA GLU A 274 31.67 2.06 14.65
C GLU A 274 31.22 3.14 13.66
N LYS A 275 32.05 3.50 12.68
CA LYS A 275 31.71 4.49 11.64
C LYS A 275 30.58 4.05 10.69
N VAL A 276 30.49 2.76 10.39
CA VAL A 276 29.43 2.19 9.53
C VAL A 276 28.11 2.02 10.29
N ARG A 277 28.13 2.15 11.62
CA ARG A 277 26.94 1.99 12.49
C ARG A 277 26.07 3.25 12.61
N CYS A 278 26.48 4.36 11.98
CA CYS A 278 25.72 5.61 11.94
C CYS A 278 24.42 5.47 11.15
#